data_AF-A0A815GA42-F1
#
_entry.id   AF-A0A815GA42-F1
#
_cell.length_a   1.000
_cell.length_b   1.000
_cell.length_c   1.000
_cell.angle_alpha   90.00
_cell.angle_beta   90.00
_cell.angle_gamma   90.00
#
_symmetry.space_group_name_H-M   'P 1'
#
loop_
_entity.id
_entity.type
_entity.pdbx_description
1 polymer ?
#
loop_
_entity_poly.entity_id
_entity_poly.type
_entity_poly.pdbx_seq_one_letter_code
_entity_poly.pdbx_strand_id
1 'polypeptide(L)'
;MTIDPSKVSIPTIPCALIDKCSANPQQPEILLSTRTVFRVGEIKQAVGNNRLWEFQLTLTADNDPELAALTQGIREQIDGTGWNRIDQLMLKVGQFDLAEELYNNLLNK
;
A
#
# COMPACT_ATOMS: atom_id res chain seq x y z
N MET A 1 -5.81 -12.70 11.42
CA MET A 1 -5.34 -12.63 10.02
C MET A 1 -5.52 -14.01 9.41
N THR A 2 -6.48 -14.19 8.50
CA THR A 2 -6.66 -15.47 7.80
C THR A 2 -6.15 -15.27 6.39
N ILE A 3 -4.87 -15.56 6.18
CA ILE A 3 -4.30 -15.62 4.84
C ILE A 3 -4.66 -16.99 4.29
N ASP A 4 -5.51 -17.03 3.27
CA ASP A 4 -5.79 -18.24 2.51
C ASP A 4 -4.71 -18.38 1.43
N PRO A 5 -3.75 -19.33 1.56
CA PRO A 5 -2.67 -19.49 0.60
C PRO A 5 -3.19 -19.84 -0.81
N SER A 6 -4.39 -20.39 -0.93
CA SER A 6 -5.02 -20.66 -2.24
C SER A 6 -5.53 -19.40 -2.93
N LYS A 7 -5.79 -18.32 -2.16
CA LYS A 7 -6.05 -16.97 -2.66
C LYS A 7 -4.77 -16.13 -2.82
N VAL A 8 -3.65 -16.60 -2.29
CA VAL A 8 -2.31 -16.06 -2.58
C VAL A 8 -1.82 -16.52 -3.97
N SER A 9 -2.48 -17.49 -4.60
CA SER A 9 -2.35 -17.83 -6.02
C SER A 9 -2.84 -16.72 -6.99
N ILE A 10 -2.98 -15.48 -6.52
CA ILE A 10 -3.07 -14.32 -7.39
C ILE A 10 -1.62 -13.98 -7.78
N PRO A 11 -1.24 -14.01 -9.07
CA PRO A 11 0.18 -13.98 -9.51
C PRO A 11 0.99 -12.72 -9.17
N THR A 12 0.44 -11.74 -8.45
CA THR A 12 0.97 -10.37 -8.43
C THR A 12 1.65 -9.94 -7.15
N ILE A 13 1.55 -10.66 -6.02
CA ILE A 13 2.12 -10.18 -4.75
C ILE A 13 3.20 -11.13 -4.25
N PRO A 14 4.49 -10.73 -4.30
CA PRO A 14 5.58 -11.55 -3.77
C PRO A 14 5.44 -11.68 -2.25
N CYS A 15 5.21 -12.90 -1.78
CA CYS A 15 5.27 -13.25 -0.36
C CYS A 15 6.06 -14.55 -0.17
N ALA A 16 6.62 -14.74 1.02
CA ALA A 16 7.36 -15.94 1.39
C ALA A 16 7.00 -16.39 2.80
N LEU A 17 6.82 -17.70 2.97
CA LEU A 17 6.85 -18.34 4.28
C LEU A 17 8.32 -18.43 4.72
N ILE A 18 8.64 -17.83 5.85
CA ILE A 18 10.04 -17.72 6.32
C ILE A 18 10.31 -18.50 7.61
N ASP A 19 9.43 -19.43 7.98
CA ASP A 19 9.54 -20.24 9.21
C ASP A 19 10.93 -20.88 9.40
N LYS A 20 11.55 -21.33 8.30
CA LYS A 20 12.88 -21.98 8.30
C LYS A 20 14.05 -21.00 8.42
N CYS A 21 13.81 -19.72 8.16
CA CYS A 21 14.81 -18.65 8.17
C CYS A 21 14.55 -17.63 9.30
N SER A 22 13.41 -17.74 10.00
CA SER A 22 13.04 -16.86 11.10
C SER A 22 13.89 -17.15 12.33
N ALA A 23 14.16 -16.11 13.12
CA ALA A 23 14.83 -16.23 14.40
C ALA A 23 14.02 -17.08 15.40
N ASN A 24 12.70 -17.23 15.18
CA ASN A 24 11.83 -18.07 16.00
C ASN A 24 11.00 -19.03 15.13
N PRO A 25 11.52 -20.24 14.83
CA PRO A 25 10.86 -21.21 13.96
C PRO A 25 9.52 -21.76 14.50
N GLN A 26 9.19 -21.51 15.78
CA GLN A 26 7.92 -21.95 16.38
C GLN A 26 6.77 -20.99 16.08
N GLN A 27 7.04 -19.82 15.53
CA GLN A 27 6.05 -18.83 15.15
C GLN A 27 5.93 -18.81 13.62
N PRO A 28 4.78 -19.20 13.07
CA PRO A 28 4.54 -19.09 11.64
C PRO A 28 4.67 -17.63 11.17
N GLU A 29 5.49 -17.40 10.16
CA GLU A 29 5.81 -16.05 9.68
C GLU A 29 5.74 -15.95 8.16
N ILE A 30 5.07 -14.89 7.69
CA ILE A 30 4.93 -14.56 6.27
C ILE A 30 5.58 -13.21 6.03
N LEU A 31 6.61 -13.20 5.19
CA LEU A 31 7.25 -11.99 4.69
C LEU A 31 6.51 -11.50 3.44
N LEU A 32 6.19 -10.21 3.42
CA LEU A 32 5.55 -9.52 2.31
C LEU A 32 6.53 -8.54 1.68
N SER A 33 6.41 -8.31 0.37
CA SER A 33 7.21 -7.30 -0.33
C SER A 33 6.96 -5.87 0.20
N THR A 34 7.95 -4.98 0.11
CA THR A 34 7.91 -3.61 0.66
C THR A 34 6.90 -2.65 0.01
N ARG A 35 6.08 -3.08 -0.93
CA ARG A 35 5.03 -2.27 -1.58
C ARG A 35 3.67 -2.94 -1.54
N THR A 36 3.50 -3.89 -0.62
CA THR A 36 2.22 -4.55 -0.41
C THR A 36 1.23 -3.57 0.21
N VAL A 37 0.08 -3.40 -0.45
CA VAL A 37 -1.01 -2.53 0.01
C VAL A 37 -2.09 -3.37 0.67
N PHE A 38 -2.61 -2.87 1.79
CA PHE A 38 -3.73 -3.44 2.50
C PHE A 38 -4.85 -2.42 2.60
N ARG A 39 -6.07 -2.86 2.33
CA ARG A 39 -7.28 -2.13 2.71
C ARG A 39 -7.61 -2.44 4.16
N VAL A 40 -7.82 -1.40 4.95
CA VAL A 40 -8.39 -1.52 6.30
C VAL A 40 -9.91 -1.66 6.17
N GLY A 41 -10.44 -2.77 6.65
CA GLY A 41 -11.88 -3.04 6.74
C GLY A 41 -12.41 -2.67 8.13
N GLU A 42 -13.08 -3.63 8.77
CA GLU A 42 -13.62 -3.45 10.12
C GLU A 42 -12.50 -3.16 11.14
N ILE A 43 -12.75 -2.19 12.01
CA ILE A 43 -11.92 -1.88 13.17
C ILE A 43 -12.79 -2.10 14.40
N LYS A 44 -12.40 -3.02 15.28
CA LYS A 44 -13.16 -3.35 16.48
C LYS A 44 -12.25 -3.51 17.68
N GLN A 45 -12.80 -3.33 18.87
CA GLN A 45 -12.07 -3.58 20.11
C GLN A 45 -11.97 -5.09 20.35
N ALA A 46 -10.80 -5.56 20.82
CA ALA A 46 -10.60 -6.97 21.08
C ALA A 46 -11.50 -7.44 22.23
N VAL A 47 -12.16 -8.58 22.03
CA VAL A 47 -13.02 -9.17 23.06
C VAL A 47 -12.18 -9.48 24.30
N GLY A 48 -12.60 -8.97 25.45
CA GLY A 48 -11.92 -9.21 26.73
C GLY A 48 -10.76 -8.27 27.04
N ASN A 49 -10.40 -7.32 26.17
CA ASN A 49 -9.40 -6.31 26.47
C ASN A 49 -9.70 -4.97 25.79
N ASN A 50 -10.19 -4.00 26.58
CA ASN A 50 -10.54 -2.67 26.09
C ASN A 50 -9.34 -1.79 25.70
N ARG A 51 -8.10 -2.26 25.88
CA ARG A 51 -6.90 -1.56 25.43
C ARG A 51 -6.37 -2.07 24.09
N LEU A 52 -6.95 -3.15 23.56
CA LEU A 52 -6.53 -3.76 22.31
C LEU A 52 -7.57 -3.54 21.21
N TRP A 53 -7.09 -3.28 20.00
CA TRP A 53 -7.89 -3.09 18.80
C TRP A 53 -7.51 -4.13 17.76
N GLU A 54 -8.50 -4.72 17.12
CA GLU A 54 -8.38 -5.64 16.01
C GLU A 54 -8.73 -4.90 14.72
N PHE A 55 -7.82 -4.99 13.75
CA PHE A 55 -7.99 -4.42 12.42
C PHE A 55 -8.14 -5.57 11.42
N GLN A 56 -9.23 -5.57 10.67
CA GLN A 56 -9.35 -6.44 9.51
C GLN A 56 -8.55 -5.83 8.35
N LEU A 57 -7.53 -6.54 7.89
CA LEU A 57 -6.73 -6.14 6.74
C LEU A 57 -7.00 -7.07 5.56
N THR A 58 -7.33 -6.49 4.42
CA THR A 58 -7.53 -7.21 3.16
C THR A 58 -6.41 -6.84 2.20
N LEU A 59 -5.67 -7.84 1.73
CA LEU A 59 -4.65 -7.67 0.71
C LEU A 59 -5.29 -7.19 -0.61
N THR A 60 -4.78 -6.11 -1.18
CA THR A 60 -5.26 -5.58 -2.47
C THR A 60 -4.36 -6.05 -3.61
N ALA A 61 -4.92 -6.24 -4.79
CA ALA A 61 -4.17 -6.52 -6.02
C ALA A 61 -4.13 -5.28 -6.94
N ASP A 62 -3.26 -5.30 -7.95
CA ASP A 62 -3.13 -4.19 -8.91
C ASP A 62 -4.42 -3.87 -9.67
N ASN A 63 -5.31 -4.86 -9.81
CA ASN A 63 -6.62 -4.73 -10.44
C ASN A 63 -7.77 -4.52 -9.44
N ASP A 64 -7.46 -4.18 -8.18
CA ASP A 64 -8.47 -3.89 -7.18
C ASP A 64 -9.34 -2.69 -7.63
N PRO A 65 -10.67 -2.87 -7.75
CA PRO A 65 -11.53 -1.86 -8.36
C PRO A 65 -11.67 -0.59 -7.53
N GLU A 66 -11.56 -0.67 -6.20
CA GLU A 66 -11.59 0.53 -5.36
C GLU A 66 -10.26 1.28 -5.44
N LEU A 67 -9.13 0.56 -5.52
CA LEU A 67 -7.82 1.19 -5.75
C LEU A 67 -7.79 1.88 -7.12
N ALA A 68 -8.37 1.27 -8.14
CA ALA A 68 -8.52 1.87 -9.46
C ALA A 68 -9.41 3.13 -9.42
N ALA A 69 -10.57 3.06 -8.75
CA ALA A 69 -11.47 4.20 -8.59
C ALA A 69 -10.81 5.35 -7.81
N LEU A 70 -10.08 5.05 -6.74
CA LEU A 70 -9.32 6.03 -5.96
C LEU A 70 -8.26 6.72 -6.82
N THR A 71 -7.47 5.93 -7.55
CA THR A 71 -6.41 6.44 -8.43
C THR A 71 -6.98 7.32 -9.53
N GLN A 72 -8.13 6.94 -10.09
CA GLN A 72 -8.83 7.73 -11.10
C GLN A 72 -9.37 9.04 -10.52
N GLY A 73 -9.98 9.01 -9.33
CA GLY A 73 -10.45 10.23 -8.66
C GLY A 73 -9.32 11.20 -8.33
N ILE A 74 -8.15 10.72 -7.94
CA ILE A 74 -6.95 11.56 -7.75
C ILE A 74 -6.51 12.14 -9.10
N ARG A 75 -6.48 11.33 -10.17
CA ARG A 75 -6.09 11.76 -11.51
C ARG A 75 -6.98 12.86 -12.10
N GLU A 76 -8.27 12.82 -11.80
CA GLU A 76 -9.27 13.82 -12.23
C GLU A 76 -9.17 15.13 -11.46
N GLN A 77 -8.58 15.12 -10.26
CA GLN A 77 -8.33 16.33 -9.46
C GLN A 77 -7.03 17.03 -9.81
N ILE A 78 -6.22 16.45 -10.71
CA ILE A 78 -4.90 16.96 -11.08
C ILE A 78 -4.94 17.42 -12.52
N ASP A 79 -4.69 18.71 -12.70
CA ASP A 79 -4.65 19.36 -14.00
C ASP A 79 -3.22 19.33 -14.60
N GLY A 80 -3.11 19.79 -15.84
CA GLY A 80 -1.83 19.92 -16.54
C GLY A 80 -1.39 18.67 -17.31
N THR A 81 -0.22 18.77 -17.93
CA THR A 81 0.35 17.75 -18.82
C THR A 81 1.84 17.53 -18.52
N GLY A 82 2.37 16.37 -18.91
CA GLY A 82 3.80 16.05 -18.74
C GLY A 82 4.28 16.16 -17.29
N TRP A 83 5.44 16.78 -17.09
CA TRP A 83 6.08 16.94 -15.78
C TRP A 83 5.24 17.74 -14.80
N ASN A 84 4.55 18.79 -15.26
CA ASN A 84 3.70 19.60 -14.41
C ASN A 84 2.60 18.76 -13.73
N ARG A 85 2.06 17.76 -14.44
CA ARG A 85 1.07 16.84 -13.87
C ARG A 85 1.67 15.93 -12.80
N ILE A 86 2.94 15.53 -12.96
CA ILE A 86 3.67 14.70 -11.99
C ILE A 86 3.96 15.52 -10.73
N ASP A 87 4.41 16.77 -10.88
CA ASP A 87 4.63 17.68 -9.75
C ASP A 87 3.34 17.89 -8.95
N GLN A 88 2.23 18.20 -9.62
CA GLN A 88 0.94 18.37 -8.96
C GLN A 88 0.47 17.10 -8.25
N LEU A 89 0.74 15.92 -8.83
CA LEU A 89 0.48 14.65 -8.16
C LEU A 89 1.30 14.53 -6.88
N MET A 90 2.61 14.79 -6.93
CA MET A 90 3.49 14.73 -5.76
C MET A 90 3.01 15.65 -4.64
N LEU A 91 2.65 16.89 -4.96
CA LEU A 91 2.05 17.82 -4.01
C LEU A 91 0.75 17.27 -3.41
N LYS A 92 -0.14 16.71 -4.23
CA LYS A 92 -1.42 16.15 -3.80
C LYS A 92 -1.27 14.97 -2.84
N VAL A 93 -0.26 14.12 -3.03
CA VAL A 93 0.03 12.96 -2.18
C VAL A 93 1.02 13.27 -1.05
N GLY A 94 1.39 14.55 -0.84
CA GLY A 94 2.25 15.01 0.25
C GLY A 94 3.73 14.69 0.08
N GLN A 95 4.18 14.38 -1.14
CA GLN A 95 5.58 14.13 -1.48
C GLN A 95 6.29 15.45 -1.84
N PHE A 96 6.38 16.37 -0.87
CA PHE A 96 6.87 17.73 -1.12
C PHE A 96 8.35 17.77 -1.52
N ASP A 97 9.20 16.97 -0.89
CA ASP A 97 10.64 16.92 -1.19
C ASP A 97 10.89 16.48 -2.64
N LEU A 98 10.15 15.47 -3.11
CA LEU A 98 10.23 15.00 -4.50
C LEU A 98 9.70 16.06 -5.49
N ALA A 99 8.65 16.78 -5.12
CA ALA A 99 8.12 17.86 -5.96
C ALA A 99 9.14 19.02 -6.08
N GLU A 100 9.78 19.41 -4.98
CA GLU A 100 10.82 20.43 -4.98
C GLU A 100 12.03 20.00 -5.83
N GLU A 101 12.50 18.77 -5.67
CA GLU A 101 13.59 18.21 -6.48
C GLU A 101 13.25 18.26 -7.98
N LEU A 102 12.02 17.88 -8.36
CA LEU A 102 11.59 17.89 -9.75
C LEU A 102 11.50 19.32 -10.31
N TYR A 103 10.92 20.27 -9.57
CA TYR A 103 10.91 21.68 -9.99
C TYR A 103 12.31 22.25 -10.17
N ASN A 104 13.23 21.98 -9.23
CA ASN A 104 14.61 22.44 -9.33
C ASN A 104 15.31 21.85 -10.57
N ASN A 105 15.09 20.58 -10.87
CA ASN A 105 15.63 19.94 -12.08
C ASN A 105 15.04 20.49 -13.38
N LEU A 106 13.79 20.94 -13.37
CA LEU A 106 13.14 21.55 -14.54
C LEU A 106 13.60 23.00 -14.78
N LEU A 107 13.88 23.75 -13.71
CA LEU A 107 14.35 25.14 -13.78
C LEU A 107 15.84 25.26 -14.14
N ASN A 108 16.65 24.27 -13.78
CA ASN A 108 18.10 24.24 -14.05
C ASN A 108 18.47 23.64 -15.41
N LYS A 109 17.53 23.61 -16.37
CA LYS A 109 17.76 23.21 -17.77
C LYS A 109 17.81 24.42 -18.68
#